data_AF-A0A1W9QB35-F1
#
_entry.id   AF-A0A1W9QB35-F1
#
_cell.length_a   1.000
_cell.length_b   1.000
_cell.length_c   1.000
_cell.angle_alpha   90.00
_cell.angle_beta   90.00
_cell.angle_gamma   90.00
#
_symmetry.space_group_name_H-M   'P 1'
#
loop_
_entity.id
_entity.type
_entity.pdbx_description
1 polymer ?
#
loop_
_entity_poly.entity_id
_entity_poly.type
_entity_poly.pdbx_seq_one_letter_code
_entity_poly.pdbx_strand_id
1 'polypeptide(L)'
;MKTCNVSGKNKVSADDQSVCSGGSATTCNSMVPKVYSNKVSFGFVASHVQGAACGKCYQIQFTGSSHNGGADPGSQALKDKVMIVMSTNIGGDVSAGQMDLLIPGGGTGAFYGCGQAWGVQQGSSELGAQYGGLRSGCSGDLNGIKNCVAQKCQSLFGSRGLDEMYEGCMWYVDWFEAADNPNFVYKDIECPQEIRSMAY
;
A
#
# COMPACT_ATOMS: atom_id res chain seq x y z
N MET A 1 -10.51 -5.39 12.45
CA MET A 1 -10.18 -5.53 11.01
C MET A 1 -9.79 -6.97 10.75
N LYS A 2 -10.02 -7.49 9.55
CA LYS A 2 -9.69 -8.87 9.23
C LYS A 2 -8.17 -9.06 9.11
N THR A 3 -7.69 -10.15 9.67
CA THR A 3 -6.35 -10.71 9.46
C THR A 3 -6.52 -12.07 8.80
N CYS A 4 -5.51 -12.53 8.08
CA CYS A 4 -5.52 -13.83 7.41
C CYS A 4 -4.34 -14.69 7.84
N ASN A 5 -4.41 -15.99 7.55
CA ASN A 5 -3.30 -16.91 7.74
C ASN A 5 -2.10 -16.56 6.84
N VAL A 6 -0.99 -17.31 6.94
CA VAL A 6 0.24 -17.05 6.16
C VAL A 6 0.07 -17.05 4.64
N SER A 7 -0.99 -17.67 4.10
CA SER A 7 -1.30 -17.59 2.67
C SER A 7 -2.05 -16.31 2.27
N GLY A 8 -2.47 -15.51 3.25
CA GLY A 8 -3.19 -14.26 3.07
C GLY A 8 -4.66 -14.41 2.65
N LYS A 9 -5.21 -15.64 2.67
CA LYS A 9 -6.54 -15.95 2.11
C LYS A 9 -7.62 -16.19 3.16
N ASN A 10 -7.32 -17.00 4.17
CA ASN A 10 -8.33 -17.42 5.14
C ASN A 10 -8.28 -16.53 6.36
N LYS A 11 -9.42 -15.96 6.75
CA LYS A 11 -9.54 -15.16 7.96
C LYS A 11 -9.15 -15.99 9.18
N VAL A 12 -8.39 -15.37 10.09
CA VAL A 12 -7.93 -15.99 11.34
C VAL A 12 -8.48 -15.25 12.56
N SER A 13 -8.17 -15.73 13.77
CA SER A 13 -8.62 -15.07 14.99
C SER A 13 -7.98 -13.68 15.12
N ALA A 14 -8.71 -12.75 15.75
CA ALA A 14 -8.14 -11.44 16.11
C ALA A 14 -7.02 -11.57 17.17
N ASP A 15 -7.00 -12.69 17.90
CA ASP A 15 -5.99 -12.99 18.93
C ASP A 15 -4.77 -13.74 18.37
N ASP A 16 -4.79 -14.15 17.09
CA ASP A 16 -3.65 -14.86 16.50
C ASP A 16 -2.45 -13.92 16.33
N GLN A 17 -1.29 -14.35 16.81
CA GLN A 17 -0.07 -13.56 16.80
C GLN A 17 0.35 -13.19 15.37
N SER A 18 0.76 -11.93 15.18
CA SER A 18 1.30 -11.44 13.91
C SER A 18 2.55 -12.20 13.47
N VAL A 19 2.67 -12.45 12.17
CA VAL A 19 3.89 -13.01 11.55
C VAL A 19 5.13 -12.19 11.89
N CYS A 20 5.00 -10.85 11.97
CA CYS A 20 6.10 -9.95 12.33
C CYS A 20 6.63 -10.15 13.76
N SER A 21 5.92 -10.94 14.58
CA SER A 21 6.29 -11.29 15.95
C SER A 21 6.40 -12.81 16.13
N GLY A 22 6.61 -13.57 15.06
CA GLY A 22 6.79 -15.02 15.08
C GLY A 22 5.49 -15.84 15.07
N GLY A 23 4.34 -15.20 14.84
CA GLY A 23 3.04 -15.86 14.69
C GLY A 23 2.70 -16.22 13.23
N SER A 24 1.40 -16.38 12.95
CA SER A 24 0.89 -16.83 11.65
C SER A 24 -0.17 -15.90 11.04
N ALA A 25 -0.56 -14.83 11.74
CA ALA A 25 -1.50 -13.83 11.24
C ALA A 25 -0.79 -12.81 10.35
N THR A 26 -1.41 -12.51 9.21
CA THR A 26 -0.92 -11.59 8.16
C THR A 26 -2.03 -10.66 7.72
N THR A 27 -1.66 -9.62 6.98
CA THR A 27 -2.62 -8.83 6.18
C THR A 27 -3.23 -9.72 5.10
N CYS A 28 -4.56 -9.68 4.92
CA CYS A 28 -5.22 -10.43 3.86
C CYS A 28 -4.82 -9.90 2.47
N ASN A 29 -4.65 -10.79 1.49
CA ASN A 29 -4.32 -10.43 0.11
C ASN A 29 -5.39 -9.54 -0.54
N SER A 30 -6.64 -9.66 -0.09
CA SER A 30 -7.76 -8.80 -0.50
C SER A 30 -7.69 -7.35 0.01
N MET A 31 -6.82 -7.05 0.98
CA MET A 31 -6.64 -5.71 1.54
C MET A 31 -5.67 -4.88 0.70
N VAL A 32 -6.06 -4.66 -0.55
CA VAL A 32 -5.31 -3.86 -1.52
C VAL A 32 -6.09 -2.61 -1.92
N PRO A 33 -5.41 -1.57 -2.42
CA PRO A 33 -6.09 -0.41 -3.00
C PRO A 33 -6.96 -0.82 -4.19
N LYS A 34 -8.10 -0.14 -4.37
CA LYS A 34 -9.06 -0.42 -5.46
C LYS A 34 -9.48 0.86 -6.16
N VAL A 35 -9.55 0.81 -7.49
CA VAL A 35 -10.09 1.90 -8.31
C VAL A 35 -11.61 1.89 -8.19
N TYR A 36 -12.21 3.04 -7.90
CA TYR A 36 -13.66 3.24 -8.03
C TYR A 36 -14.01 4.01 -9.31
N SER A 37 -13.18 5.01 -9.64
CA SER A 37 -13.26 5.74 -10.91
C SER A 37 -11.87 6.29 -11.28
N ASN A 38 -11.76 6.94 -12.44
CA ASN A 38 -10.53 7.63 -12.84
C ASN A 38 -10.07 8.74 -11.86
N LYS A 39 -10.94 9.21 -10.98
CA LYS A 39 -10.64 10.24 -9.96
C LYS A 39 -10.72 9.77 -8.52
N VAL A 40 -11.29 8.59 -8.26
CA VAL A 40 -11.54 8.10 -6.89
C VAL A 40 -10.99 6.68 -6.72
N SER A 41 -10.26 6.46 -5.63
CA SER A 41 -9.80 5.14 -5.20
C SER A 41 -10.06 4.92 -3.70
N PHE A 42 -10.08 3.66 -3.28
CA PHE A 42 -10.13 3.25 -1.89
C PHE A 42 -8.84 2.52 -1.51
N GLY A 43 -8.44 2.58 -0.24
CA GLY A 43 -7.34 1.75 0.25
C GLY A 43 -7.09 1.90 1.74
N PHE A 44 -5.91 1.47 2.18
CA PHE A 44 -5.59 1.33 3.60
C PHE A 44 -4.30 2.06 3.91
N VAL A 45 -4.19 2.59 5.12
CA VAL A 45 -3.01 3.34 5.56
C VAL A 45 -2.56 2.94 6.96
N ALA A 46 -1.26 3.02 7.22
CA ALA A 46 -0.77 3.32 8.56
C ALA A 46 -0.80 4.84 8.76
N SER A 47 -1.52 5.34 9.76
CA SER A 47 -1.72 6.79 9.92
C SER A 47 -0.94 7.34 11.12
N HIS A 48 -0.30 8.50 10.92
CA HIS A 48 0.30 9.31 11.98
C HIS A 48 -0.18 10.77 11.88
N VAL A 49 -1.49 10.93 11.67
CA VAL A 49 -2.18 12.21 11.71
C VAL A 49 -2.79 12.46 13.08
N GLN A 50 -3.12 13.71 13.40
CA GLN A 50 -3.74 14.05 14.69
C GLN A 50 -5.05 13.29 14.88
N GLY A 51 -5.19 12.60 16.01
CA GLY A 51 -6.40 11.84 16.33
C GLY A 51 -6.56 10.54 15.54
N ALA A 52 -5.49 10.05 14.89
CA ALA A 52 -5.49 8.77 14.19
C ALA A 52 -5.88 7.61 15.12
N ALA A 53 -6.77 6.75 14.63
CA ALA A 53 -7.17 5.52 15.30
C ALA A 53 -7.55 4.48 14.23
N CYS A 54 -7.27 3.21 14.51
CA CYS A 54 -7.67 2.12 13.62
C CYS A 54 -9.19 2.13 13.41
N GLY A 55 -9.61 1.92 12.16
CA GLY A 55 -11.02 1.95 11.76
C GLY A 55 -11.57 3.35 11.45
N LYS A 56 -10.80 4.44 11.61
CA LYS A 56 -11.18 5.76 11.10
C LYS A 56 -10.92 5.86 9.59
N CYS A 57 -11.72 6.67 8.91
CA CYS A 57 -11.54 6.96 7.49
C CYS A 57 -11.24 8.42 7.23
N TYR A 58 -10.45 8.65 6.19
CA TYR A 58 -10.09 9.97 5.71
C TYR A 58 -10.33 10.04 4.21
N GLN A 59 -10.81 11.19 3.75
CA GLN A 59 -10.70 11.57 2.36
C GLN A 59 -9.39 12.32 2.19
N ILE A 60 -8.47 11.79 1.39
CA ILE A 60 -7.25 12.49 0.97
C ILE A 60 -7.41 13.00 -0.46
N GLN A 61 -6.83 14.16 -0.75
CA GLN A 61 -6.74 14.73 -2.09
C GLN A 61 -5.27 15.06 -2.37
N PHE A 62 -4.74 14.51 -3.46
CA PHE A 62 -3.34 14.73 -3.84
C PHE A 62 -3.14 16.13 -4.42
N THR A 63 -2.04 16.79 -4.04
CA THR A 63 -1.78 18.19 -4.42
C THR A 63 -1.08 18.33 -5.77
N GLY A 64 -0.58 17.23 -6.33
CA GLY A 64 0.25 17.26 -7.54
C GLY A 64 1.75 17.42 -7.27
N SER A 65 2.17 17.58 -6.01
CA SER A 65 3.57 17.73 -5.62
C SER A 65 4.07 16.51 -4.88
N SER A 66 5.35 16.18 -5.02
CA SER A 66 6.01 15.14 -4.22
C SER A 66 6.65 15.74 -2.98
N HIS A 67 6.70 14.98 -1.89
CA HIS A 67 7.40 15.36 -0.66
C HIS A 67 8.92 15.40 -0.83
N ASN A 68 9.49 14.43 -1.55
CA ASN A 68 10.94 14.24 -1.68
C ASN A 68 11.42 13.89 -3.11
N GLY A 69 10.50 13.67 -4.05
CA GLY A 69 10.78 13.32 -5.45
C GLY A 69 10.93 14.52 -6.39
N GLY A 70 10.89 15.75 -5.88
CA GLY A 70 11.01 16.96 -6.70
C GLY A 70 9.86 17.10 -7.71
N ALA A 71 10.20 17.27 -8.99
CA ALA A 71 9.22 17.35 -10.08
C ALA A 71 8.76 15.96 -10.55
N ASP A 72 8.34 15.10 -9.61
CA ASP A 72 7.90 13.74 -9.87
C ASP A 72 6.64 13.72 -10.77
N PRO A 73 6.72 13.17 -12.00
CA PRO A 73 5.60 13.20 -12.94
C PRO A 73 4.41 12.34 -12.49
N GLY A 74 4.65 11.27 -11.71
CA GLY A 74 3.59 10.46 -11.12
C GLY A 74 2.75 11.28 -10.14
N SER A 75 3.41 11.96 -9.19
CA SER A 75 2.76 12.86 -8.24
C SER A 75 1.98 13.98 -8.94
N GLN A 76 2.53 14.56 -10.02
CA GLN A 76 1.83 15.56 -10.84
C GLN A 76 0.55 15.00 -11.47
N ALA A 77 0.59 13.78 -11.99
CA ALA A 77 -0.56 13.12 -12.60
C ALA A 77 -1.68 12.77 -11.59
N LEU A 78 -1.37 12.75 -10.28
CA LEU A 78 -2.36 12.56 -9.23
C LEU A 78 -3.08 13.82 -8.81
N LYS A 79 -2.68 15.01 -9.28
CA LYS A 79 -3.29 16.27 -8.87
C LYS A 79 -4.82 16.21 -8.92
N ASP A 80 -5.45 16.62 -7.82
CA ASP A 80 -6.89 16.65 -7.60
C ASP A 80 -7.60 15.28 -7.57
N LYS A 81 -6.90 14.15 -7.79
CA LYS A 81 -7.45 12.82 -7.53
C LYS A 81 -7.68 12.65 -6.02
N VAL A 82 -8.73 11.91 -5.69
CA VAL A 82 -9.18 11.66 -4.33
C VAL A 82 -9.00 10.19 -4.00
N MET A 83 -8.56 9.91 -2.78
CA MET A 83 -8.55 8.56 -2.24
C MET A 83 -9.25 8.53 -0.88
N ILE A 84 -10.09 7.53 -0.68
CA ILE A 84 -10.71 7.25 0.62
C ILE A 84 -9.88 6.17 1.29
N VAL A 85 -9.30 6.49 2.44
CA VAL A 85 -8.40 5.57 3.15
C VAL A 85 -8.93 5.26 4.54
N MET A 86 -8.80 4.01 4.95
CA MET A 86 -9.05 3.59 6.33
C MET A 86 -7.71 3.37 7.04
N SER A 87 -7.57 3.93 8.24
CA SER A 87 -6.43 3.64 9.10
C SER A 87 -6.54 2.21 9.63
N THR A 88 -5.55 1.40 9.30
CA THR A 88 -5.50 -0.03 9.70
C THR A 88 -4.36 -0.34 10.63
N ASN A 89 -3.44 0.60 10.72
CA ASN A 89 -2.29 0.60 11.60
C ASN A 89 -2.00 2.04 12.04
N ILE A 90 -1.26 2.20 13.12
CA ILE A 90 -0.72 3.49 13.55
C ILE A 90 0.78 3.44 13.29
N GLY A 91 1.27 4.27 12.37
CA GLY A 91 2.70 4.37 12.10
C GLY A 91 3.37 5.03 13.30
N GLY A 92 4.33 4.35 13.94
CA GLY A 92 5.09 4.90 15.06
C GLY A 92 6.43 5.51 14.64
N ASP A 93 6.80 5.31 13.38
CA ASP A 93 8.10 5.57 12.74
C ASP A 93 8.06 6.70 11.71
N VAL A 94 6.91 7.35 11.55
CA VAL A 94 6.64 8.42 10.58
C VAL A 94 6.33 9.74 11.27
N SER A 95 6.70 10.85 10.65
CA SER A 95 6.50 12.19 11.22
C SER A 95 5.03 12.60 11.25
N ALA A 96 4.67 13.53 12.14
CA ALA A 96 3.31 14.07 12.26
C ALA A 96 2.77 14.53 10.89
N GLY A 97 1.61 14.01 10.49
CA GLY A 97 0.97 14.35 9.22
C GLY A 97 1.17 13.32 8.10
N GLN A 98 1.88 12.21 8.34
CA GLN A 98 2.13 11.17 7.34
C GLN A 98 1.06 10.06 7.35
N MET A 99 0.85 9.46 6.17
CA MET A 99 0.04 8.27 5.97
C MET A 99 0.78 7.32 5.03
N ASP A 100 1.13 6.13 5.51
CA ASP A 100 1.78 5.10 4.69
C ASP A 100 0.71 4.26 3.99
N LEU A 101 0.59 4.41 2.68
CA LEU A 101 -0.35 3.64 1.87
C LEU A 101 0.08 2.17 1.80
N LEU A 102 -0.85 1.27 2.14
CA LEU A 102 -0.67 -0.16 2.02
C LEU A 102 -0.72 -0.56 0.53
N ILE A 103 0.45 -0.69 -0.08
CA ILE A 103 0.62 -1.00 -1.50
C ILE A 103 1.45 -2.30 -1.60
N PRO A 104 0.92 -3.39 -2.21
CA PRO A 104 1.73 -4.56 -2.51
C PRO A 104 2.95 -4.18 -3.35
N GLY A 105 4.15 -4.48 -2.83
CA GLY A 105 5.40 -4.11 -3.49
C GLY A 105 5.90 -2.69 -3.17
N GLY A 106 5.26 -1.96 -2.24
CA GLY A 106 5.72 -0.64 -1.77
C GLY A 106 6.93 -0.68 -0.82
N GLY A 107 7.37 -1.87 -0.40
CA GLY A 107 8.46 -2.08 0.54
C GLY A 107 7.98 -2.70 1.85
N THR A 108 8.88 -3.40 2.54
CA THR A 108 8.57 -4.05 3.84
C THR A 108 8.79 -3.12 5.02
N GLY A 109 9.60 -2.07 4.85
CA GLY A 109 9.92 -1.12 5.90
C GLY A 109 10.65 -1.77 7.08
N ALA A 110 10.30 -1.37 8.30
CA ALA A 110 10.93 -1.84 9.53
C ALA A 110 10.68 -3.33 9.83
N PHE A 111 9.56 -3.90 9.33
CA PHE A 111 9.14 -5.26 9.65
C PHE A 111 9.11 -6.17 8.42
N TYR A 112 9.81 -7.30 8.49
CA TYR A 112 10.00 -8.20 7.35
C TYR A 112 9.00 -9.39 7.31
N GLY A 113 7.73 -9.14 7.65
CA GLY A 113 6.70 -10.19 7.76
C GLY A 113 6.36 -10.89 6.45
N CYS A 114 6.39 -10.18 5.32
CA CYS A 114 6.09 -10.78 4.00
C CYS A 114 7.13 -11.83 3.61
N GLY A 115 8.41 -11.57 3.87
CA GLY A 115 9.46 -12.54 3.58
C GLY A 115 9.38 -13.78 4.47
N GLN A 116 9.02 -13.60 5.74
CA GLN A 116 8.73 -14.73 6.63
C GLN A 116 7.54 -15.56 6.14
N ALA A 117 6.43 -14.91 5.76
CA ALA A 117 5.23 -15.59 5.28
C ALA A 117 5.46 -16.35 3.96
N TRP A 118 6.33 -15.83 3.08
CA TRP A 118 6.56 -16.40 1.75
C TRP A 118 7.89 -17.13 1.60
N GLY A 119 8.64 -17.32 2.68
CA GLY A 119 9.96 -17.96 2.64
C GLY A 119 11.01 -17.19 1.83
N VAL A 120 10.86 -15.87 1.68
CA VAL A 120 11.85 -15.01 1.01
C VAL A 120 12.87 -14.53 2.05
N GLN A 121 14.16 -14.71 1.76
CA GLN A 121 15.23 -14.31 2.66
C GLN A 121 15.36 -12.77 2.75
N GLN A 122 15.58 -12.26 3.97
CA GLN A 122 15.83 -10.83 4.17
C GLN A 122 17.07 -10.38 3.39
N GLY A 123 16.96 -9.25 2.70
CA GLY A 123 18.00 -8.74 1.79
C GLY A 123 17.94 -9.32 0.38
N SER A 124 17.06 -10.28 0.09
CA SER A 124 16.74 -10.67 -1.29
C SER A 124 16.16 -9.48 -2.06
N SER A 125 16.53 -9.37 -3.33
CA SER A 125 15.97 -8.37 -4.25
C SER A 125 14.55 -8.68 -4.71
N GLU A 126 14.02 -9.86 -4.37
CA GLU A 126 12.72 -10.35 -4.83
C GLU A 126 11.55 -9.45 -4.37
N LEU A 127 11.60 -8.92 -3.15
CA LEU A 127 10.59 -7.98 -2.62
C LEU A 127 10.89 -6.51 -2.98
N GLY A 128 11.95 -6.26 -3.76
CA GLY A 128 12.47 -4.91 -4.02
C GLY A 128 13.28 -4.36 -2.84
N ALA A 129 13.49 -3.04 -2.84
CA ALA A 129 14.19 -2.37 -1.74
C ALA A 129 13.36 -2.42 -0.44
N GLN A 130 14.03 -2.45 0.71
CA GLN A 130 13.35 -2.43 2.01
C GLN A 130 12.39 -1.24 2.14
N TYR A 131 12.85 -0.05 1.72
CA TYR A 131 12.06 1.18 1.64
C TYR A 131 11.83 1.55 0.17
N GLY A 132 10.57 1.74 -0.22
CA GLY A 132 10.15 2.05 -1.59
C GLY A 132 10.03 0.84 -2.53
N GLY A 133 10.38 -0.36 -2.07
CA GLY A 133 9.98 -1.62 -2.70
C GLY A 133 10.42 -1.77 -4.15
N LEU A 134 9.49 -2.22 -5.00
CA LEU A 134 9.74 -2.53 -6.40
C LEU A 134 10.12 -1.28 -7.20
N ARG A 135 9.52 -0.13 -6.89
CA ARG A 135 9.78 1.14 -7.60
C ARG A 135 11.20 1.62 -7.44
N SER A 136 11.82 1.46 -6.27
CA SER A 136 13.20 1.90 -6.01
C SER A 136 14.22 1.25 -6.95
N GLY A 137 13.91 0.10 -7.54
CA GLY A 137 14.73 -0.57 -8.54
C GLY A 137 14.40 -0.20 -10.00
N CYS A 138 13.59 0.85 -10.22
CA CYS A 138 13.16 1.30 -11.55
C CYS A 138 13.59 2.75 -11.80
N SER A 139 13.98 3.04 -13.03
CA SER A 139 14.46 4.35 -13.46
C SER A 139 14.02 4.63 -14.91
N GLY A 140 14.11 5.89 -15.33
CA GLY A 140 13.68 6.35 -16.64
C GLY A 140 12.60 7.42 -16.54
N ASP A 141 11.92 7.68 -17.65
CA ASP A 141 10.71 8.50 -17.66
C ASP A 141 9.55 7.76 -16.98
N LEU A 142 8.40 8.45 -16.83
CA LEU A 142 7.23 7.87 -16.16
C LEU A 142 6.81 6.54 -16.78
N ASN A 143 6.82 6.43 -18.12
CA ASN A 143 6.45 5.20 -18.82
C ASN A 143 7.47 4.08 -18.56
N GLY A 144 8.76 4.38 -18.56
CA GLY A 144 9.83 3.45 -18.22
C GLY A 144 9.70 2.93 -16.79
N ILE A 145 9.44 3.82 -15.82
CA ILE A 145 9.20 3.44 -14.43
C ILE A 145 7.96 2.54 -14.32
N LYS A 146 6.82 2.95 -14.90
CA LYS A 146 5.58 2.18 -14.89
C LYS A 146 5.76 0.78 -15.49
N ASN A 147 6.40 0.68 -16.65
CA ASN A 147 6.68 -0.60 -17.30
C ASN A 147 7.60 -1.50 -16.45
N CYS A 148 8.65 -0.93 -15.86
CA CYS A 148 9.55 -1.67 -14.98
C CYS A 148 8.82 -2.19 -13.72
N VAL A 149 8.01 -1.35 -13.08
CA VAL A 149 7.24 -1.76 -11.90
C VAL A 149 6.21 -2.83 -12.27
N ALA A 150 5.49 -2.69 -13.38
CA ALA A 150 4.54 -3.69 -13.86
C ALA A 150 5.19 -5.07 -14.09
N GLN A 151 6.39 -5.11 -14.70
CA GLN A 151 7.14 -6.36 -14.89
C GLN A 151 7.56 -7.00 -13.56
N LYS A 152 7.92 -6.18 -12.56
CA LYS A 152 8.21 -6.65 -11.20
C LYS A 152 6.95 -7.14 -10.49
N CYS A 153 5.81 -6.46 -10.64
CA CYS A 153 4.51 -6.94 -10.14
C CYS A 153 4.17 -8.32 -10.71
N GLN A 154 4.35 -8.51 -12.03
CA GLN A 154 4.12 -9.79 -12.69
C GLN A 154 5.07 -10.87 -12.17
N SER A 155 6.36 -10.55 -12.06
CA SER A 155 7.39 -11.49 -11.60
C SER A 155 7.18 -11.92 -10.14
N LEU A 156 6.73 -11.01 -9.27
CA LEU A 156 6.54 -11.30 -7.86
C LEU A 156 5.15 -11.90 -7.55
N PHE A 157 4.08 -11.23 -7.97
CA PHE A 157 2.71 -11.62 -7.61
C PHE A 157 2.07 -12.53 -8.65
N GLY A 158 2.20 -12.18 -9.93
CA GLY A 158 1.61 -12.94 -11.02
C GLY A 158 2.17 -14.36 -11.13
N SER A 159 3.49 -14.52 -11.03
CA SER A 159 4.15 -15.84 -11.07
C SER A 159 3.76 -16.75 -9.90
N ARG A 160 3.29 -16.17 -8.79
CA ARG A 160 2.90 -16.87 -7.56
C ARG A 160 1.40 -17.12 -7.44
N GLY A 161 0.59 -16.69 -8.42
CA GLY A 161 -0.87 -16.78 -8.37
C GLY A 161 -1.49 -15.96 -7.22
N LEU A 162 -0.88 -14.81 -6.90
CA LEU A 162 -1.34 -13.87 -5.90
C LEU A 162 -2.15 -12.75 -6.56
N ASP A 163 -3.26 -13.12 -7.20
CA ASP A 163 -4.01 -12.24 -8.12
C ASP A 163 -4.44 -10.91 -7.47
N GLU A 164 -4.95 -10.94 -6.24
CA GLU A 164 -5.37 -9.72 -5.53
C GLU A 164 -4.18 -8.78 -5.25
N MET A 165 -3.02 -9.33 -4.90
CA MET A 165 -1.81 -8.54 -4.68
C MET A 165 -1.23 -8.01 -5.99
N TYR A 166 -1.33 -8.79 -7.06
CA TYR A 166 -0.98 -8.36 -8.40
C TYR A 166 -1.85 -7.17 -8.83
N GLU A 167 -3.17 -7.25 -8.64
CA GLU A 167 -4.10 -6.14 -8.91
C GLU A 167 -3.76 -4.89 -8.07
N GLY A 168 -3.43 -5.06 -6.79
CA GLY A 168 -2.98 -3.95 -5.93
C GLY A 168 -1.65 -3.33 -6.37
N CYS A 169 -0.73 -4.14 -6.91
CA CYS A 169 0.54 -3.66 -7.47
C CYS A 169 0.31 -2.93 -8.80
N MET A 170 -0.59 -3.44 -9.65
CA MET A 170 -0.97 -2.78 -10.91
C MET A 170 -1.77 -1.50 -10.67
N TRP A 171 -2.56 -1.42 -9.60
CA TRP A 171 -3.17 -0.16 -9.16
C TRP A 171 -2.13 0.93 -8.94
N TYR A 172 -0.98 0.59 -8.35
CA TYR A 172 0.10 1.54 -8.12
C TYR A 172 0.70 2.05 -9.43
N VAL A 173 0.81 1.18 -10.44
CA VAL A 173 1.27 1.54 -11.78
C VAL A 173 0.25 2.43 -12.49
N ASP A 174 -1.01 2.01 -12.52
CA ASP A 174 -2.02 2.57 -13.43
C ASP A 174 -2.76 3.76 -12.83
N TRP A 175 -3.33 3.61 -11.64
CA TRP A 175 -4.14 4.67 -11.03
C TRP A 175 -3.28 5.65 -10.23
N PHE A 176 -2.31 5.12 -9.48
CA PHE A 176 -1.40 5.90 -8.66
C PHE A 176 -0.19 6.45 -9.44
N GLU A 177 -0.08 6.10 -10.73
CA GLU A 177 0.92 6.66 -11.66
C GLU A 177 2.36 6.48 -11.18
N ALA A 178 2.64 5.39 -10.46
CA ALA A 178 3.94 5.12 -9.83
C ALA A 178 4.52 6.33 -9.05
N ALA A 179 3.63 7.16 -8.47
CA ALA A 179 4.02 8.39 -7.79
C ALA A 179 4.94 8.12 -6.60
N ASP A 180 5.91 9.01 -6.42
CA ASP A 180 6.89 8.96 -5.33
C ASP A 180 6.50 9.92 -4.21
N ASN A 181 5.97 9.39 -3.11
CA ASN A 181 5.54 10.12 -1.92
C ASN A 181 4.75 11.41 -2.22
N PRO A 182 3.59 11.32 -2.91
CA PRO A 182 2.79 12.49 -3.24
C PRO A 182 2.26 13.17 -1.96
N ASN A 183 2.37 14.49 -1.92
CA ASN A 183 1.73 15.31 -0.88
C ASN A 183 0.22 15.28 -1.05
N PHE A 184 -0.49 15.39 0.07
CA PHE A 184 -1.95 15.40 0.12
C PHE A 184 -2.47 16.40 1.14
N VAL A 185 -3.74 16.77 0.99
CA VAL A 185 -4.56 17.33 2.07
C VAL A 185 -5.61 16.31 2.47
N TYR A 186 -6.07 16.33 3.72
CA TYR A 186 -7.01 15.34 4.21
C TYR A 186 -8.13 15.95 5.06
N LYS A 187 -9.23 15.21 5.17
CA LYS A 187 -10.28 15.44 6.16
C LYS A 187 -10.81 14.11 6.68
N ASP A 188 -11.19 14.10 7.95
CA ASP A 188 -11.90 13.00 8.59
C ASP A 188 -13.29 12.85 7.97
N ILE A 189 -13.70 11.60 7.73
CA ILE A 189 -15.03 11.27 7.22
C ILE A 189 -15.59 10.03 7.92
N GLU A 190 -16.90 9.83 7.82
CA GLU A 190 -17.48 8.52 8.10
C GLU A 190 -17.00 7.50 7.07
N CYS A 191 -16.71 6.28 7.51
CA CYS A 191 -16.24 5.21 6.62
C CYS A 191 -17.36 4.72 5.69
N PRO A 192 -17.21 4.86 4.35
CA PRO A 192 -18.16 4.30 3.39
C PRO A 192 -18.28 2.78 3.50
N GLN A 193 -19.41 2.23 3.07
CA GLN A 193 -19.66 0.79 3.18
C GLN A 193 -18.69 -0.04 2.31
N GLU A 194 -18.24 0.52 1.20
CA GLU A 194 -17.28 -0.08 0.27
C GLU A 194 -15.98 -0.44 0.99
N ILE A 195 -15.36 0.54 1.67
CA ILE A 195 -14.10 0.32 2.38
C ILE A 195 -14.27 -0.54 3.63
N ARG A 196 -15.43 -0.44 4.31
CA ARG A 196 -15.75 -1.35 5.41
C ARG A 196 -15.84 -2.80 4.93
N SER A 197 -16.45 -3.04 3.77
CA SER A 197 -16.58 -4.38 3.20
C SER A 197 -15.23 -4.97 2.76
N MET A 198 -14.26 -4.12 2.43
CA MET A 198 -12.88 -4.55 2.18
C MET A 198 -12.13 -4.91 3.48
N ALA A 199 -12.43 -4.23 4.59
CA ALA A 199 -11.66 -4.28 5.85
C ALA A 199 -12.06 -5.37 6.86
N TYR A 200 -13.26 -5.95 6.75
CA TYR A 200 -13.87 -6.83 7.77
C TYR A 200 -14.31 -8.18 7.20
#